data_AF-A0A7W6P1N5-F1
#
_entry.id   AF-A0A7W6P1N5-F1
#
_cell.length_a   1.000
_cell.length_b   1.000
_cell.length_c   1.000
_cell.angle_alpha   90.00
_cell.angle_beta   90.00
_cell.angle_gamma   90.00
#
_symmetry.space_group_name_H-M   'P 1'
#
loop_
_entity.id
_entity.type
_entity.pdbx_description
1 polymer ?
#
loop_
_entity_poly.entity_id
_entity_poly.type
_entity_poly.pdbx_seq_one_letter_code
_entity_poly.pdbx_strand_id
1 'polypeptide(L)' 'MTKQYPYSPSTFGDLADDGYQLTVYCGPCQRQVAMDLAKFPRDQSYLNRRYTCAQCGRAGQGVLSPGNCVEYRR' A
#
# COMPACT_ATOMS: atom_id res chain seq x y z
N MET A 1 -7.71 -5.92 -32.00
CA MET A 1 -8.34 -6.23 -30.70
C MET A 1 -7.25 -6.13 -29.64
N THR A 2 -7.02 -4.95 -29.08
CA THR A 2 -6.06 -4.75 -27.99
C THR A 2 -6.62 -5.44 -26.75
N LYS A 3 -6.03 -6.59 -26.37
CA LYS A 3 -6.36 -7.23 -25.10
C LYS A 3 -5.89 -6.30 -23.98
N GLN A 4 -6.82 -5.55 -23.41
CA GLN A 4 -6.58 -4.77 -22.21
C GLN A 4 -6.46 -5.76 -21.06
N TYR A 5 -5.22 -6.13 -20.73
CA TYR A 5 -4.96 -6.80 -19.46
C TYR A 5 -5.48 -5.88 -18.34
N PRO A 6 -6.20 -6.41 -17.34
CA PRO A 6 -6.60 -5.59 -16.21
C PRO A 6 -5.34 -4.95 -15.65
N TYR A 7 -5.29 -3.62 -15.70
CA TYR A 7 -4.18 -2.85 -15.15
C TYR A 7 -4.04 -3.28 -13.69
N SER A 8 -3.01 -4.09 -13.44
CA SER A 8 -2.71 -4.61 -12.12
C SER A 8 -1.56 -3.75 -11.64
N PRO A 9 -1.82 -2.72 -10.84
CA PRO A 9 -0.77 -1.80 -10.42
C PRO A 9 0.31 -2.64 -9.75
N SER A 10 1.54 -2.58 -10.28
CA SER A 10 2.64 -3.47 -9.90
C SER A 10 3.72 -2.73 -9.12
N THR A 11 3.70 -1.41 -9.19
CA THR A 11 4.65 -0.49 -8.59
C THR A 11 3.97 0.54 -7.68
N PHE A 12 4.76 1.24 -6.86
CA PHE A 12 4.23 2.36 -6.06
C PHE A 12 3.75 3.54 -6.92
N GLY A 13 4.37 3.75 -8.08
CA GLY A 13 3.93 4.76 -9.04
C GLY A 13 2.52 4.47 -9.54
N ASP A 14 2.29 3.23 -10.00
CA ASP A 14 0.97 2.77 -10.47
C ASP A 14 -0.11 2.95 -9.39
N LEU A 15 0.20 2.52 -8.17
CA LEU A 15 -0.72 2.64 -7.04
C LEU A 15 -1.02 4.11 -6.69
N ALA A 16 -0.01 4.99 -6.76
CA ALA A 16 -0.20 6.41 -6.51
C ALA A 16 -1.04 7.08 -7.61
N ASP A 17 -0.79 6.75 -8.88
CA ASP A 17 -1.55 7.27 -10.03
C ASP A 17 -3.02 6.82 -9.98
N ASP A 18 -3.29 5.58 -9.56
CA ASP A 18 -4.64 5.04 -9.34
C ASP A 18 -5.28 5.54 -8.03
N GLY A 19 -4.58 6.34 -7.23
CA GLY A 19 -5.10 6.90 -5.98
C GLY A 19 -5.27 5.87 -4.86
N TYR A 20 -4.53 4.77 -4.88
CA TYR A 20 -4.47 3.84 -3.76
C TYR A 20 -3.75 4.48 -2.57
N GLN A 21 -4.11 4.01 -1.38
CA GLN A 21 -3.39 4.30 -0.15
C GLN A 21 -2.82 3.01 0.42
N LEU A 22 -1.58 3.10 0.88
CA LEU A 22 -0.90 2.00 1.54
C LEU A 22 -0.94 2.24 3.05
N THR A 23 -1.58 1.32 3.77
CA THR A 23 -1.60 1.35 5.23
C THR A 23 -0.79 0.19 5.76
N VAL A 24 0.21 0.48 6.58
CA VAL A 24 1.01 -0.55 7.25
C VAL A 24 0.43 -0.80 8.63
N TYR A 25 -0.08 -2.00 8.85
CA TYR A 25 -0.50 -2.46 10.16
C TYR A 25 0.62 -3.21 10.87
N CYS A 26 0.92 -2.76 12.09
CA CYS A 26 1.80 -3.45 13.01
C CYS A 26 0.94 -4.14 14.08
N GLY A 27 0.73 -5.44 13.95
CA GLY A 27 0.03 -6.26 14.96
C GLY A 27 0.54 -6.09 16.40
N PRO A 28 1.85 -6.18 16.69
CA PRO A 28 2.35 -6.08 18.07
C PRO A 28 2.19 -4.69 18.68
N CYS A 29 2.21 -3.63 17.87
CA CYS A 29 1.92 -2.27 18.35
C CYS A 29 0.43 -1.92 18.27
N GLN A 30 -0.39 -2.76 17.62
CA GLN A 30 -1.77 -2.46 17.22
C GLN A 30 -1.92 -1.10 16.53
N ARG A 31 -0.92 -0.68 15.74
CA ARG A 31 -0.89 0.62 15.08
C ARG A 31 -0.99 0.47 13.58
N GLN A 32 -1.73 1.39 12.97
CA GLN A 32 -1.82 1.57 11.53
C GLN A 32 -1.09 2.85 11.16
N VAL A 33 -0.24 2.79 10.13
CA VAL A 33 0.48 3.95 9.61
C VAL A 33 0.16 4.06 8.13
N ALA A 34 -0.52 5.14 7.75
CA ALA A 34 -0.70 5.49 6.36
C ALA A 34 0.64 5.92 5.77
N MET A 35 1.04 5.25 4.69
CA MET A 35 2.27 5.49 3.96
C MET A 35 1.91 6.26 2.69
N ASP A 36 2.61 7.37 2.50
CA ASP A 36 2.45 8.21 1.32
C ASP A 36 3.17 7.56 0.14
N LEU A 37 2.40 7.04 -0.82
CA LEU A 37 2.92 6.38 -2.00
C LEU A 37 3.78 7.30 -2.88
N ALA A 38 3.51 8.60 -2.89
CA ALA A 38 4.28 9.58 -3.67
C ALA A 38 5.70 9.80 -3.11
N LYS A 39 5.95 9.40 -1.85
CA LYS A 39 7.29 9.43 -1.25
C LYS A 39 8.12 8.20 -1.58
N PHE A 40 7.53 7.18 -2.22
CA PHE A 40 8.26 5.99 -2.65
C PHE A 40 8.73 6.11 -4.10
N PRO A 41 9.82 5.41 -4.47
CA PRO A 41 10.29 5.39 -5.84
C PRO A 41 9.22 4.75 -6.73
N ARG A 42 8.81 5.46 -7.78
CA ARG A 42 7.70 5.05 -8.65
C ARG A 42 7.94 3.70 -9.31
N ASP A 43 9.17 3.37 -9.67
CA ASP A 43 9.53 2.11 -10.33
C ASP A 43 9.69 0.92 -9.36
N GLN A 44 9.59 1.13 -8.04
CA GLN A 44 9.72 0.04 -7.09
C GLN A 44 8.44 -0.78 -6.97
N SER A 45 8.59 -2.10 -6.99
CA SER A 45 7.48 -3.03 -6.82
C SER A 45 6.99 -3.08 -5.37
N TYR A 46 5.68 -2.97 -5.18
CA TYR A 46 5.06 -3.02 -3.86
C TYR A 46 5.00 -4.44 -3.28
N LEU A 47 4.89 -5.47 -4.13
CA LEU A 47 4.69 -6.87 -3.73
C LEU A 47 5.84 -7.45 -2.90
N ASN A 48 7.06 -6.96 -3.13
CA ASN A 48 8.26 -7.44 -2.45
C ASN A 48 8.70 -6.57 -1.27
N ARG A 49 7.93 -5.54 -0.90
CA ARG A 49 8.34 -4.61 0.16
C ARG A 49 8.00 -5.16 1.54
N ARG A 50 9.03 -5.37 2.36
CA ARG A 50 8.86 -5.57 3.81
C ARG A 50 8.77 -4.22 4.49
N TYR A 51 7.64 -3.94 5.14
CA TYR A 51 7.51 -2.78 6.00
C TYR A 51 7.99 -3.14 7.39
N THR A 52 8.83 -2.29 7.98
CA THR A 52 9.29 -2.46 9.34
C THR A 52 8.66 -1.38 10.20
N CYS A 53 8.05 -1.77 11.32
CA CYS A 53 7.47 -0.83 12.26
C CYS A 53 8.59 -0.02 12.93
N ALA A 54 8.54 1.31 12.80
CA ALA A 54 9.54 2.20 13.38
C ALA A 54 9.62 2.14 14.91
N GLN A 55 8.56 1.67 15.60
CA GLN A 55 8.56 1.56 17.06
C GLN A 55 9.15 0.24 17.58
N CYS A 56 8.76 -0.90 17.01
CA CYS A 56 9.14 -2.21 17.54
C CYS A 56 10.14 -2.97 16.67
N GLY A 57 10.50 -2.43 15.50
CA GLY A 57 11.42 -3.08 14.55
C GLY A 57 10.88 -4.36 13.92
N ARG A 58 9.61 -4.72 14.16
CA ARG A 58 9.00 -5.94 13.60
C ARG A 58 8.38 -5.67 12.23
N ALA A 59 8.20 -6.74 11.48
CA ALA A 59 7.51 -6.69 10.19
C ALA A 59 6.06 -6.21 10.38
N GLY A 60 5.71 -5.14 9.68
CA GLY A 60 4.35 -4.68 9.48
C GLY A 60 3.77 -5.28 8.20
N GLN A 61 2.47 -5.51 8.22
CA GLN A 61 1.72 -5.97 7.05
C GLN A 61 1.23 -4.74 6.29
N GLY A 62 1.66 -4.61 5.03
CA GLY A 62 1.14 -3.57 4.14
C GLY A 62 -0.21 -4.01 3.59
N VAL A 63 -1.24 -3.20 3.80
CA VAL A 63 -2.56 -3.35 3.22
C VAL A 63 -2.77 -2.21 2.23
N LEU A 64 -3.15 -2.55 1.00
CA LEU A 64 -3.54 -1.57 0.01
C LEU A 64 -5.05 -1.41 0.07
N SER A 65 -5.49 -0.17 0.23
CA SER A 65 -6.89 0.20 0.15
C SER A 65 -7.05 1.20 -0.99
N PRO A 66 -8.06 1.08 -1.86
CA PRO A 66 -8.38 2.17 -2.78
C PRO A 66 -8.61 3.45 -1.96
N GLY A 67 -8.17 4.61 -2.43
CA GLY A 67 -8.32 5.89 -1.73
C GLY A 67 -9.77 6.29 -1.42
N ASN A 68 -10.73 5.54 -1.95
CA ASN A 68 -12.17 5.64 -1.68
C ASN A 68 -12.70 4.60 -0.67
N CYS A 69 -11.84 3.86 0.05
CA CYS A 69 -12.25 3.01 1.16
C CYS A 69 -12.66 3.87 2.36
N VAL A 70 -13.84 4.49 2.24
CA VAL A 70 -14.68 4.77 3.40
C VAL A 70 -14.98 3.39 3.99
N GLU A 71 -14.46 3.15 5.20
CA GLU A 71 -14.86 2.05 6.06
C GLU A 71 -16.40 2.05 6.13
N TYR A 72 -17.07 1.17 5.37
CA TYR A 72 -18.48 0.89 5.61
C TYR A 72 -18.55 0.17 6.96
N ARG A 73 -18.63 0.95 8.03
CA ARG A 73 -19.12 0.49 9.32
C ARG A 73 -20.52 -0.08 9.06
N ARG A 74 -20.68 -1.37 9.33
CA ARG A 74 -21.97 -1.98 9.63
C ARG A 74 -22.03 -2.28 11.11
#